data_AF-A0A920FYQ1-F1
#
_entry.id   AF-A0A920FYQ1-F1
#
_cell.length_a   1.000
_cell.length_b   1.000
_cell.length_c   1.000
_cell.angle_alpha   90.00
_cell.angle_beta   90.00
_cell.angle_gamma   90.00
#
_symmetry.space_group_name_H-M   'P 1'
#
loop_
_entity.id
_entity.type
_entity.pdbx_description
1 polymer ?
#
loop_
_entity_poly.entity_id
_entity_poly.type
_entity_poly.pdbx_seq_one_letter_code
_entity_poly.pdbx_strand_id
1 'polypeptide(L)'
;MILKSSDKVREKLENIKKFYDPVLNAYQEEPINIEQYLSILDSFYTKVGTLIVDNSYIKKNFNQNNILFEGAQGALLDLDHGSYPFVTSSNTISSNIMIGSGLQVDYQTVGIFKAYATRVGMVHFPQNFLMKLEII
;
A
#
# COMPACT_ATOMS: atom_id res chain seq x y z
N MET A 1 -14.74 -14.28 1.10
CA MET A 1 -13.37 -13.85 1.46
C MET A 1 -12.39 -14.99 1.18
N ILE A 2 -11.33 -14.74 0.41
CA ILE A 2 -10.43 -15.79 -0.11
C ILE A 2 -9.71 -16.54 1.02
N LEU A 3 -9.20 -15.81 2.03
CA LEU A 3 -8.44 -16.38 3.15
C LEU A 3 -9.24 -17.36 4.04
N LYS A 4 -10.57 -17.46 3.87
CA LYS A 4 -11.40 -18.45 4.59
C LYS A 4 -11.33 -19.87 4.02
N SER A 5 -10.82 -20.02 2.79
CA SER A 5 -10.81 -21.29 2.07
C SER A 5 -9.40 -21.62 1.65
N SER A 6 -8.79 -22.59 2.34
CA SER A 6 -7.43 -23.05 2.08
C SER A 6 -7.26 -23.48 0.62
N ASP A 7 -8.23 -24.23 0.07
CA ASP A 7 -8.22 -24.68 -1.32
C ASP A 7 -8.15 -23.51 -2.32
N LYS A 8 -8.94 -22.45 -2.12
CA LYS A 8 -8.93 -21.26 -2.97
C LYS A 8 -7.65 -20.44 -2.84
N VAL A 9 -7.07 -20.39 -1.64
CA VAL A 9 -5.77 -19.73 -1.43
C VAL A 9 -4.67 -20.50 -2.17
N ARG A 10 -4.66 -21.83 -2.04
CA ARG A 10 -3.71 -22.71 -2.72
C ARG A 10 -3.79 -22.55 -4.24
N GLU A 11 -4.99 -22.63 -4.82
CA GLU A 11 -5.21 -22.42 -6.26
C GLU A 11 -4.65 -21.07 -6.74
N LYS A 12 -4.84 -19.99 -5.96
CA LYS A 12 -4.26 -18.68 -6.29
C LYS A 12 -2.74 -18.67 -6.19
N LEU A 13 -2.16 -19.28 -5.15
CA LEU A 13 -0.71 -19.37 -4.99
C LEU A 13 -0.07 -20.20 -6.10
N GLU A 14 -0.70 -21.27 -6.56
CA GLU A 14 -0.23 -22.07 -7.70
C GLU A 14 -0.21 -21.23 -8.99
N ASN A 15 -1.25 -20.43 -9.23
CA ASN A 15 -1.31 -19.54 -10.38
C ASN A 15 -0.22 -18.43 -10.31
N ILE A 16 -0.03 -17.84 -9.13
CA ILE A 16 1.04 -16.84 -8.90
C ILE A 16 2.41 -17.49 -9.11
N LYS A 17 2.65 -18.67 -8.53
CA LYS A 17 3.88 -19.44 -8.67
C LYS A 17 4.21 -19.70 -10.14
N LYS A 18 3.23 -20.18 -10.93
CA LYS A 18 3.40 -20.43 -12.36
C LYS A 18 3.88 -19.20 -13.14
N PHE A 19 3.43 -18.02 -12.76
CA PHE A 19 3.83 -16.77 -13.41
C PHE A 19 5.17 -16.23 -12.91
N TYR A 20 5.40 -16.24 -11.60
CA TYR A 20 6.56 -15.59 -10.98
C TYR A 20 7.80 -16.46 -10.85
N ASP A 21 7.70 -17.79 -10.76
CA ASP A 21 8.88 -18.66 -10.68
C ASP A 21 9.85 -18.48 -11.88
N PRO A 22 9.39 -18.38 -13.14
CA PRO A 22 10.30 -18.08 -14.25
C PRO A 22 11.03 -16.75 -14.09
N VAL A 23 10.36 -15.73 -13.53
CA VAL A 23 10.94 -14.42 -13.26
C VAL A 23 11.99 -14.54 -12.15
N LEU A 24 11.66 -15.19 -11.04
CA LEU A 24 12.57 -15.43 -9.92
C LEU A 24 13.82 -16.19 -10.37
N ASN A 25 13.66 -17.25 -11.15
CA ASN A 25 14.77 -18.01 -11.71
C ASN A 25 15.68 -17.15 -12.61
N ALA A 26 15.11 -16.23 -13.40
CA ALA A 26 15.90 -15.31 -14.22
C ALA A 26 16.74 -14.35 -13.38
N TYR A 27 16.29 -14.01 -12.16
CA TYR A 27 17.03 -13.24 -11.17
C TYR A 27 17.87 -14.09 -10.21
N GLN A 28 17.93 -15.42 -10.40
CA GLN A 28 18.63 -16.37 -9.52
C GLN A 28 18.10 -16.38 -8.08
N GLU A 29 16.80 -16.13 -7.91
CA GLU A 29 16.10 -16.15 -6.63
C GLU A 29 15.39 -17.50 -6.41
N GLU A 30 15.11 -17.82 -5.14
CA GLU A 30 14.41 -19.05 -4.76
C GLU A 30 12.95 -19.07 -5.25
N PRO A 31 12.44 -20.22 -5.74
CA PRO A 31 11.07 -20.34 -6.20
C PRO A 31 10.07 -20.26 -5.04
N ILE A 32 8.83 -19.88 -5.35
CA ILE A 32 7.79 -19.68 -4.33
C ILE A 32 7.47 -21.00 -3.60
N ASN A 33 7.62 -21.04 -2.27
CA ASN A 33 7.22 -22.18 -1.45
C ASN A 33 5.75 -22.05 -1.00
N ILE A 34 4.85 -22.80 -1.65
CA ILE A 34 3.41 -22.72 -1.39
C ILE A 34 3.06 -23.10 0.05
N GLU A 35 3.63 -24.18 0.59
CA GLU A 35 3.30 -24.65 1.95
C GLU A 35 3.70 -23.61 3.01
N GLN A 36 4.86 -22.97 2.82
CA GLN A 36 5.31 -21.89 3.69
C GLN A 36 4.32 -20.72 3.67
N TYR A 37 3.92 -20.25 2.48
CA TYR A 37 2.98 -19.13 2.37
C TYR A 37 1.59 -19.47 2.87
N LEU A 38 1.12 -20.71 2.68
CA LEU A 38 -0.14 -21.17 3.28
C LEU A 38 -0.10 -21.09 4.80
N SER A 39 0.99 -21.56 5.43
CA SER A 39 1.18 -21.47 6.88
C SER A 39 1.21 -20.02 7.37
N ILE A 40 1.92 -19.13 6.66
CA ILE A 40 1.98 -17.70 7.00
C ILE A 40 0.58 -17.06 6.92
N LEU A 41 -0.15 -17.32 5.83
CA LEU A 41 -1.47 -16.74 5.61
C LEU A 41 -2.51 -17.26 6.61
N ASP A 42 -2.45 -18.54 6.98
CA ASP A 42 -3.32 -19.14 7.99
C ASP A 42 -3.06 -18.55 9.39
N SER A 43 -1.78 -18.43 9.78
CA SER A 43 -1.39 -17.78 11.03
C SER A 43 -1.82 -16.32 11.08
N PHE A 44 -1.65 -15.59 9.97
CA PHE A 44 -2.11 -14.21 9.85
C PHE A 44 -3.63 -14.11 9.99
N TYR A 45 -4.37 -14.94 9.27
CA TYR A 45 -5.83 -14.94 9.31
C TYR A 45 -6.38 -15.28 10.69
N THR A 46 -5.74 -16.19 11.43
CA THR A 46 -6.12 -16.51 12.81
C THR A 46 -6.03 -15.29 13.72
N LYS A 47 -5.03 -14.42 13.51
CA LYS A 47 -4.80 -13.22 14.33
C LYS A 47 -5.73 -12.07 13.97
N VAL A 48 -5.98 -11.83 12.67
CA VAL A 48 -6.68 -10.62 12.21
C VAL A 48 -8.07 -10.88 11.65
N GLY A 49 -8.49 -12.14 11.50
CA GLY A 49 -9.73 -12.51 10.82
C GLY A 49 -10.98 -11.90 11.42
N THR A 50 -10.99 -11.66 12.74
CA THR A 50 -12.08 -10.99 13.47
C THR A 50 -12.14 -9.48 13.25
N LEU A 51 -11.06 -8.87 12.76
CA LEU A 51 -10.96 -7.44 12.46
C LEU A 51 -11.42 -7.11 11.02
N ILE A 52 -11.65 -8.13 10.19
CA ILE A 52 -12.06 -7.93 8.81
C ILE A 52 -13.53 -7.56 8.76
N VAL A 53 -13.80 -6.33 8.31
CA VAL A 53 -15.15 -5.80 8.11
C VAL A 53 -15.42 -5.60 6.62
N ASP A 54 -16.69 -5.75 6.23
CA ASP A 54 -17.14 -5.44 4.88
C ASP A 54 -17.32 -3.92 4.70
N ASN A 55 -17.07 -3.39 3.50
CA ASN A 55 -17.24 -1.96 3.23
C ASN A 55 -18.68 -1.48 3.45
N SER A 56 -19.69 -2.37 3.40
CA SER A 56 -21.07 -2.05 3.78
C SER A 56 -21.22 -1.65 5.24
N TYR A 57 -20.43 -2.26 6.15
CA TYR A 57 -20.39 -1.86 7.55
C TYR A 57 -19.85 -0.43 7.68
N ILE A 58 -18.76 -0.12 6.97
CA ILE A 58 -18.19 1.24 6.96
C ILE A 58 -19.22 2.23 6.42
N LYS A 59 -19.85 1.95 5.27
CA LYS A 59 -20.88 2.81 4.67
C LYS A 59 -22.06 3.08 5.61
N LYS A 60 -22.52 2.07 6.34
CA LYS A 60 -23.62 2.20 7.30
C LYS A 60 -23.27 3.10 8.48
N ASN A 61 -22.02 3.05 8.95
CA ASN A 61 -21.57 3.80 10.12
C ASN A 61 -20.90 5.14 9.76
N PHE A 62 -20.68 5.41 8.47
CA PHE A 62 -19.98 6.61 7.98
C PHE A 62 -20.65 7.91 8.41
N ASN A 63 -21.99 7.96 8.35
CA ASN A 63 -22.76 9.18 8.61
C ASN A 63 -22.89 9.57 10.08
N GLN A 64 -22.29 8.82 11.00
CA GLN A 64 -22.51 9.01 12.43
C GLN A 64 -21.34 9.71 13.14
N ASN A 65 -20.20 9.96 12.47
CA ASN A 65 -19.00 10.51 13.11
C ASN A 65 -18.19 11.43 12.18
N ASN A 66 -17.37 12.31 12.78
CA ASN A 66 -16.29 12.99 12.08
C ASN A 66 -15.19 11.97 11.76
N ILE A 67 -14.90 11.77 10.47
CA ILE A 67 -13.94 10.75 10.01
C ILE A 67 -12.68 11.42 9.50
N LEU A 68 -11.53 10.93 9.96
CA LEU A 68 -10.23 11.32 9.46
C LEU A 68 -9.72 10.25 8.49
N PHE A 69 -9.47 10.64 7.25
CA PHE A 69 -8.71 9.82 6.31
C PHE A 69 -7.23 10.15 6.45
N GLU A 70 -6.45 9.19 6.95
CA GLU A 70 -5.01 9.34 7.07
C GLU A 70 -4.33 8.92 5.77
N GLY A 71 -3.65 9.88 5.13
CA GLY A 71 -2.80 9.60 3.99
C GLY A 71 -1.49 8.95 4.42
N ALA A 72 -1.03 7.96 3.66
CA ALA A 72 0.31 7.41 3.79
C ALA A 72 1.22 7.99 2.70
N GLN A 73 2.52 8.15 3.03
CA GLN A 73 3.54 8.75 2.16
C GLN A 73 3.28 10.23 1.86
N GLY A 74 4.20 10.88 1.14
CA GLY A 74 4.07 12.29 0.77
C GLY A 74 3.47 12.45 -0.63
N ALA A 75 2.65 13.49 -0.83
CA ALA A 75 1.97 13.76 -2.11
C ALA A 75 2.92 13.85 -3.32
N LEU A 76 4.19 14.22 -3.13
CA LEU A 76 5.20 14.28 -4.20
C LEU A 76 5.78 12.90 -4.59
N LEU A 77 5.36 11.84 -3.90
CA LEU A 77 5.64 10.45 -4.26
C LEU A 77 4.47 9.80 -5.01
N ASP A 78 3.43 10.56 -5.35
CA ASP A 78 2.30 10.07 -6.15
C ASP A 78 2.76 9.47 -7.49
N LEU A 79 2.14 8.38 -7.91
CA LEU A 79 2.49 7.67 -9.14
C LEU A 79 2.38 8.56 -10.39
N ASP A 80 1.33 9.38 -10.48
CA ASP A 80 1.04 10.18 -11.67
C ASP A 80 1.60 11.61 -11.56
N HIS A 81 1.58 12.17 -10.36
CA HIS A 81 1.92 13.58 -10.13
C HIS A 81 3.28 13.79 -9.44
N GLY A 82 3.95 12.71 -9.03
CA GLY A 82 5.27 12.76 -8.44
C GLY A 82 6.40 12.80 -9.47
N SER A 83 7.64 12.74 -8.98
CA SER A 83 8.84 12.74 -9.82
C SER A 83 9.12 11.35 -10.42
N TYR A 84 8.25 10.86 -11.30
CA TYR A 84 8.40 9.55 -11.95
C TYR A 84 9.79 9.42 -12.61
N PRO A 85 10.50 8.28 -12.48
CA PRO A 85 10.08 7.01 -11.88
C PRO A 85 10.32 6.90 -10.36
N PHE A 86 10.80 7.95 -9.69
CA PHE A 86 11.17 7.91 -8.27
C PHE A 86 9.98 8.18 -7.35
N VAL A 87 8.90 7.44 -7.58
CA VAL A 87 7.59 7.58 -6.93
C VAL A 87 7.21 6.25 -6.27
N THR A 88 6.14 6.26 -5.48
CA THR A 88 5.53 5.02 -4.99
C THR A 88 4.69 4.37 -6.09
N SER A 89 4.28 3.13 -5.89
CA SER A 89 3.47 2.37 -6.85
C SER A 89 1.96 2.64 -6.74
N SER A 90 1.55 3.75 -6.12
CA SER A 90 0.15 4.11 -5.88
C SER A 90 -0.07 5.61 -5.83
N ASN A 91 -1.34 6.03 -5.90
CA ASN A 91 -1.69 7.43 -5.72
C ASN A 91 -1.74 7.81 -4.22
N THR A 92 -1.08 8.91 -3.89
CA THR A 92 -0.94 9.44 -2.51
C THR A 92 -1.66 10.78 -2.34
N ILE A 93 -2.18 11.36 -3.43
CA ILE A 93 -2.99 12.57 -3.36
C ILE A 93 -4.36 12.31 -2.73
N SER A 94 -4.94 13.34 -2.11
CA SER A 94 -6.20 13.22 -1.36
C SER A 94 -7.41 12.85 -2.22
N SER A 95 -7.37 13.10 -3.54
CA SER A 95 -8.44 12.67 -4.46
C SER A 95 -8.61 11.15 -4.51
N ASN A 96 -7.60 10.38 -4.10
CA ASN A 96 -7.68 8.92 -4.06
C ASN A 96 -8.50 8.38 -2.87
N ILE A 97 -8.98 9.23 -1.94
CA ILE A 97 -9.79 8.81 -0.78
C ILE A 97 -11.00 7.99 -1.22
N MET A 98 -11.75 8.44 -2.24
CA MET A 98 -12.97 7.75 -2.65
C MET A 98 -12.69 6.36 -3.25
N ILE A 99 -11.62 6.24 -4.04
CA ILE A 99 -11.21 4.96 -4.66
C ILE A 99 -10.66 4.01 -3.59
N GLY A 100 -9.79 4.49 -2.70
CA GLY A 100 -9.17 3.67 -1.67
C GLY A 100 -10.12 3.22 -0.55
N SER A 101 -11.09 4.07 -0.19
CA SER A 101 -12.09 3.74 0.86
C SER A 101 -13.36 3.08 0.30
N GLY A 102 -13.65 3.23 -0.99
CA GLY A 102 -14.91 2.79 -1.60
C GLY A 102 -16.13 3.60 -1.14
N LEU A 103 -15.90 4.81 -0.63
CA LEU A 103 -16.92 5.74 -0.13
C LEU A 103 -17.04 6.94 -1.07
N GLN A 104 -18.27 7.44 -1.24
CA GLN A 104 -18.51 8.72 -1.92
C GLN A 104 -18.73 9.78 -0.85
N VAL A 105 -17.78 10.71 -0.74
CA VAL A 105 -17.71 11.64 0.39
C VAL A 105 -17.24 13.00 -0.09
N ASP A 106 -17.85 14.06 0.44
CA ASP A 106 -17.26 15.38 0.41
C ASP A 106 -16.25 15.49 1.55
N TYR A 107 -15.06 16.02 1.26
CA TYR A 107 -13.98 16.08 2.23
C TYR A 107 -13.21 17.40 2.15
N GLN A 108 -12.57 17.75 3.26
CA GLN A 108 -11.57 18.82 3.32
C GLN A 108 -10.18 18.18 3.47
N THR A 109 -9.16 18.83 2.90
CA THR A 109 -7.78 18.33 2.98
C THR A 109 -6.96 19.23 3.89
N VAL A 110 -6.24 18.62 4.83
CA VAL A 110 -5.21 19.29 5.63
C VAL A 110 -3.84 18.86 5.09
N GLY A 111 -3.11 19.80 4.51
CA GLY A 111 -1.74 19.55 4.04
C GLY A 111 -0.74 19.65 5.19
N ILE A 112 -0.04 18.57 5.49
CA ILE A 112 1.02 18.55 6.49
C ILE A 112 2.35 18.88 5.80
N PHE A 113 2.98 19.98 6.21
CA PHE A 113 4.26 20.43 5.68
C PHE A 113 5.29 20.53 6.79
N LYS A 114 6.51 20.09 6.50
CA LYS A 114 7.66 20.28 7.38
C LYS A 114 8.36 21.60 7.02
N ALA A 115 8.94 22.26 8.02
CA ALA A 115 9.68 23.51 7.83
C ALA A 115 10.88 23.39 6.87
N TYR A 116 11.33 22.16 6.58
CA TYR A 116 12.39 21.85 5.63
C TYR A 116 12.03 20.60 4.81
N ALA A 117 12.56 20.52 3.59
CA ALA A 117 12.35 19.39 2.70
C ALA A 117 13.28 18.22 3.04
N THR A 118 12.76 16.99 2.95
CA THR A 118 13.56 15.76 3.02
C THR A 118 13.05 14.78 1.98
N ARG A 119 13.94 13.96 1.42
CA ARG A 119 13.57 12.85 0.54
C ARG A 119 14.47 11.65 0.81
N VAL A 120 13.92 10.45 0.68
CA VAL A 120 14.63 9.18 0.88
C VAL A 120 14.65 8.43 -0.44
N GLY A 121 15.79 7.81 -0.78
CA GLY A 121 16.00 7.08 -2.04
C GLY A 121 16.66 7.92 -3.14
N MET A 122 16.76 7.34 -4.35
CA MET A 122 17.33 8.01 -5.52
C MET A 122 16.41 9.09 -6.06
N VAL A 123 16.98 10.25 -6.41
CA VAL A 123 16.23 11.46 -6.72
C VAL A 123 17.01 12.34 -7.69
N HIS A 124 16.31 12.94 -8.66
CA HIS A 124 16.77 14.16 -9.33
C HIS A 124 16.35 15.36 -8.48
N PHE A 125 17.22 15.81 -7.56
CA PHE A 125 16.92 16.94 -6.68
C PHE A 125 17.40 18.21 -7.36
N PRO A 126 16.64 19.32 -7.33
CA PRO A 126 17.16 20.60 -7.79
C PRO A 126 18.47 20.90 -7.05
N GLN A 127 19.57 21.07 -7.80
CA GLN A 127 20.94 21.18 -7.27
C GLN A 127 21.11 22.25 -6.17
N ASN A 128 20.23 23.25 -6.14
CA ASN A 128 20.33 24.41 -5.26
C ASN A 128 19.83 24.20 -3.82
N PHE A 129 19.38 22.99 -3.45
CA PHE A 129 18.84 22.70 -2.11
C PHE A 129 19.56 21.58 -1.35
N LEU A 130 20.79 21.22 -1.73
CA LEU A 130 21.62 20.29 -0.98
C LEU A 130 22.07 20.90 0.37
N MET A 131 21.16 21.01 1.33
CA MET A 131 21.58 21.00 2.74
C MET A 131 21.94 19.56 3.06
N LYS A 132 23.25 19.28 3.15
CA LYS A 132 23.76 18.08 3.82
C LYS A 132 23.21 18.09 5.25
N LEU A 133 22.18 17.28 5.50
CA LEU A 133 21.81 16.86 6.84
C LEU A 133 22.72 15.68 7.17
N GLU A 134 23.93 15.99 7.66
CA GLU A 134 24.68 15.05 8.48
C GLU A 134 23.90 14.91 9.80
N ILE A 135 23.35 13.72 10.03
CA ILE A 135 22.76 13.37 11.31
C ILE A 135 23.93 13.25 12.30
N ILE A 136 23.96 14.13 13.30
CA ILE A 136 24.81 14.00 14.51
C ILE A 136 24.24 12.89 15.38
#